data_AF-A0A960NKR2-F1
#
_entry.id   AF-A0A960NKR2-F1
#
_cell.length_a   1.000
_cell.length_b   1.000
_cell.length_c   1.000
_cell.angle_alpha   90.00
_cell.angle_beta   90.00
_cell.angle_gamma   90.00
#
_symmetry.space_group_name_H-M   'P 1'
#
loop_
_entity.id
_entity.type
_entity.pdbx_description
1 polymer ?
#
loop_
_entity_poly.entity_id
_entity_poly.type
_entity_poly.pdbx_seq_one_letter_code
_entity_poly.pdbx_strand_id
1 'polypeptide(L)'
;FVIETKNWGGTIKGFADDQVWHQEKRNLSRVVTLRNPVLQNRDHAEILSKVMESYGIHWPDIDSVLVNRNPRARFIIEGMQIPVLEPGEACEWIAGYRGEKTYSDADIDEVVALLQKVSRT
;
A
#
# COMPACT_ATOMS: atom_id res chain seq x y z
N PHE A 1 6.78 -2.67 -4.79
CA PHE A 1 5.81 -2.29 -3.75
C PHE A 1 4.99 -1.08 -4.17
N VAL A 2 3.67 -1.15 -4.01
CA VAL A 2 2.77 0.01 -4.00
C VAL A 2 2.64 0.49 -2.56
N ILE A 3 3.13 1.70 -2.27
CA ILE A 3 3.18 2.24 -0.91
C ILE A 3 2.19 3.40 -0.78
N GLU A 4 1.18 3.23 0.05
CA GLU A 4 0.27 4.32 0.42
C GLU A 4 0.69 4.89 1.76
N THR A 5 0.90 6.19 1.82
CA THR A 5 1.30 6.88 3.06
C THR A 5 0.15 7.72 3.59
N LYS A 6 -0.24 7.47 4.84
CA LYS A 6 -1.22 8.26 5.58
C LYS A 6 -0.58 8.96 6.77
N ASN A 7 -1.27 9.97 7.26
CA ASN A 7 -0.92 10.69 8.50
C ASN A 7 -2.17 10.81 9.38
N TRP A 8 -2.88 9.70 9.55
CA TRP A 8 -4.12 9.67 10.32
C TRP A 8 -3.81 9.64 11.80
N GLY A 9 -4.65 10.27 12.62
CA GLY A 9 -4.56 10.21 14.08
C GLY A 9 -5.82 9.64 14.71
N GLY A 10 -5.83 9.52 16.04
CA GLY A 10 -6.99 8.97 16.76
C GLY A 10 -7.13 7.45 16.58
N THR A 11 -8.35 6.94 16.71
CA THR A 11 -8.66 5.52 16.56
C THR A 11 -9.36 5.29 15.22
N ILE A 12 -8.83 4.40 14.39
CA ILE A 12 -9.40 4.01 13.11
C ILE A 12 -9.96 2.58 13.25
N LYS A 13 -11.23 2.40 12.87
CA LYS A 13 -11.98 1.13 13.00
C LYS A 13 -12.64 0.75 11.68
N GLY A 14 -12.79 -0.55 11.42
CA GLY A 14 -13.52 -1.09 10.27
C GLY A 14 -13.09 -2.51 9.95
N PHE A 15 -13.53 -3.02 8.80
CA PHE A 15 -13.09 -4.29 8.25
C PHE A 15 -12.12 -4.07 7.08
N ALA A 16 -11.23 -5.03 6.84
CA ALA A 16 -10.23 -4.94 5.78
C ALA A 16 -10.83 -4.84 4.37
N ASP A 17 -12.02 -5.40 4.17
CA ASP A 17 -12.79 -5.44 2.92
C ASP A 17 -13.85 -4.32 2.81
N ASP A 18 -14.04 -3.52 3.85
CA ASP A 18 -14.94 -2.37 3.80
C ASP A 18 -14.46 -1.32 2.79
N GLN A 19 -15.39 -0.67 2.10
CA GLN A 19 -15.06 0.49 1.25
C GLN A 19 -14.52 1.68 2.04
N VAL A 20 -14.94 1.79 3.30
CA VAL A 20 -14.62 2.90 4.18
C VAL A 20 -14.32 2.44 5.59
N TRP A 21 -13.44 3.16 6.27
CA TRP A 21 -13.17 3.03 7.69
C TRP A 21 -13.68 4.25 8.45
N HIS A 22 -13.82 4.10 9.76
CA HIS A 22 -14.29 5.14 10.66
C HIS A 22 -13.17 5.62 11.57
N GLN A 23 -12.95 6.93 11.62
CA GLN A 23 -11.95 7.58 12.46
C GLN A 23 -12.61 8.35 13.60
N GLU A 24 -12.26 7.99 14.83
CA GLU A 24 -12.60 8.70 16.06
C GLU A 24 -11.41 9.58 16.48
N LYS A 25 -11.57 10.91 16.42
CA LYS A 25 -10.57 11.85 16.91
C LYS A 25 -10.92 12.26 18.34
N ARG A 26 -9.97 12.19 19.27
CA ARG A 26 -10.17 12.56 20.70
C ARG A 26 -10.76 13.97 20.89
N ASN A 27 -10.53 14.87 19.93
CA ASN A 27 -10.84 16.29 20.05
C ASN A 27 -12.14 16.67 19.32
N LEU A 28 -12.80 15.72 18.66
CA LEU A 28 -14.02 15.95 17.90
C LEU A 28 -15.08 14.96 18.36
N SER A 29 -16.29 15.44 18.63
CA SER A 29 -17.45 14.59 18.89
C SER A 29 -17.98 13.88 17.63
N ARG A 30 -17.25 13.96 16.50
CA ARG A 30 -17.69 13.45 15.19
C ARG A 30 -16.77 12.34 14.71
N VAL A 31 -17.40 11.28 14.22
CA VAL A 31 -16.75 10.19 13.47
C VAL A 31 -16.51 10.69 12.04
N VAL A 32 -15.28 10.54 11.55
CA VAL A 32 -14.90 10.87 10.17
C VAL A 32 -14.84 9.58 9.36
N THR A 33 -15.45 9.58 8.18
CA THR A 33 -15.33 8.46 7.23
C THR A 33 -14.06 8.62 6.40
N LEU A 34 -13.27 7.56 6.30
CA LEU A 34 -12.03 7.49 5.53
C LEU A 34 -12.20 6.42 4.45
N ARG A 35 -11.75 6.68 3.22
CA ARG A 35 -11.66 5.62 2.21
C ARG A 35 -10.63 4.57 2.66
N ASN A 36 -10.97 3.30 2.50
CA ASN A 36 -10.07 2.21 2.84
C ASN A 36 -8.85 2.20 1.90
N PRO A 37 -7.64 2.44 2.42
CA PRO A 37 -6.43 2.52 1.61
C PRO A 37 -5.91 1.13 1.22
N VAL A 38 -6.32 0.06 1.91
CA VAL A 38 -5.98 -1.32 1.54
C VAL A 38 -6.61 -1.68 0.20
N LEU A 39 -7.90 -1.39 0.03
CA LEU A 39 -8.58 -1.61 -1.24
C LEU A 39 -7.98 -0.75 -2.36
N GLN A 40 -7.71 0.51 -2.07
CA GLN A 40 -7.06 1.41 -3.02
C GLN A 40 -5.69 0.87 -3.48
N ASN A 41 -4.88 0.37 -2.56
CA ASN A 41 -3.58 -0.22 -2.87
C ASN A 41 -3.68 -1.51 -3.69
N ARG A 42 -4.66 -2.37 -3.37
CA ARG A 42 -4.92 -3.58 -4.15
C ARG A 42 -5.28 -3.22 -5.60
N ASP A 43 -6.17 -2.25 -5.79
CA ASP A 43 -6.56 -1.78 -7.11
C ASP A 43 -5.35 -1.20 -7.87
N HIS A 44 -4.49 -0.41 -7.20
CA HIS A 44 -3.26 0.10 -7.79
C HIS A 44 -2.28 -1.01 -8.19
N ALA A 45 -2.09 -2.03 -7.35
CA ALA A 45 -1.23 -3.17 -7.65
C ALA A 45 -1.76 -3.97 -8.86
N GLU A 46 -3.07 -4.20 -8.92
CA GLU A 46 -3.72 -4.87 -10.05
C GLU A 46 -3.58 -4.07 -11.35
N ILE A 47 -3.80 -2.75 -11.29
CA ILE A 47 -3.61 -1.87 -12.45
C ILE A 47 -2.14 -1.91 -12.91
N LEU A 48 -1.19 -1.86 -11.98
CA LEU A 48 0.23 -1.93 -12.30
C LEU A 48 0.59 -3.25 -12.98
N SER A 49 0.09 -4.38 -12.47
CA SER A 49 0.27 -5.70 -13.09
C SER A 49 -0.25 -5.71 -14.53
N LYS A 50 -1.49 -5.24 -14.74
CA LYS A 50 -2.10 -5.17 -16.07
C LYS A 50 -1.30 -4.28 -17.04
N VAL A 51 -0.77 -3.17 -16.54
CA VAL A 51 0.09 -2.29 -17.34
C VAL A 51 1.37 -3.02 -17.73
N MET A 52 2.07 -3.67 -16.80
CA MET A 52 3.28 -4.45 -17.10
C MET A 52 3.00 -5.57 -18.11
N GLU A 53 1.93 -6.33 -17.91
CA GLU A 53 1.49 -7.41 -18.81
C GLU A 53 1.20 -6.90 -20.23
N SER A 54 0.60 -5.70 -20.36
CA SER A 54 0.32 -5.09 -21.66
C SER A 54 1.59 -4.73 -22.46
N TYR A 55 2.73 -4.64 -21.77
CA TYR A 55 4.06 -4.46 -22.36
C TYR A 55 4.86 -5.76 -22.46
N GLY A 56 4.26 -6.92 -22.14
CA GLY A 56 4.93 -8.21 -22.18
C GLY A 56 5.82 -8.51 -20.97
N ILE A 57 5.78 -7.67 -19.93
CA ILE A 57 6.56 -7.85 -18.71
C ILE A 57 5.71 -8.63 -17.70
N HIS A 58 6.21 -9.79 -17.27
CA HIS A 58 5.60 -10.57 -16.20
C HIS A 58 6.35 -10.34 -14.89
N TRP A 59 5.72 -9.62 -13.96
CA TRP A 59 6.30 -9.26 -12.67
C TRP A 59 5.36 -9.69 -11.52
N PRO A 60 5.50 -10.92 -10.99
CA PRO A 60 4.61 -11.43 -9.95
C PRO A 60 4.80 -10.70 -8.60
N ASP A 61 5.98 -10.13 -8.36
CA ASP A 61 6.36 -9.53 -7.07
C ASP A 61 5.86 -8.07 -6.93
N ILE A 62 4.54 -7.86 -7.06
CA ILE A 62 3.85 -6.57 -6.83
C ILE A 62 3.01 -6.65 -5.55
N ASP A 63 3.65 -6.35 -4.43
CA ASP A 63 2.97 -6.23 -3.14
C ASP A 63 2.62 -4.79 -2.78
N SER A 64 1.73 -4.64 -1.79
CA SER A 64 1.35 -3.34 -1.25
C SER A 64 1.64 -3.21 0.23
N VAL A 65 2.00 -1.98 0.64
CA VAL A 65 2.29 -1.63 2.03
C VAL A 65 1.53 -0.36 2.38
N LEU A 66 0.89 -0.36 3.54
CA LEU A 66 0.26 0.83 4.10
C LEU A 66 1.14 1.39 5.21
N VAL A 67 1.59 2.62 5.04
CA VAL A 67 2.44 3.32 6.01
C VAL A 67 1.63 4.42 6.68
N ASN A 68 1.62 4.46 8.01
CA ASN A 68 1.06 5.57 8.76
C ASN A 68 2.15 6.30 9.55
N ARG A 69 2.32 7.60 9.27
CA ARG A 69 3.39 8.41 9.87
C ARG A 69 3.11 8.88 11.29
N ASN A 70 1.89 8.73 11.78
CA ASN A 70 1.51 9.21 13.09
C ASN A 70 1.55 8.06 14.11
N PRO A 71 2.56 8.03 15.02
CA PRO A 71 2.72 6.93 15.98
C PRO A 71 1.63 6.94 17.07
N ARG A 72 0.79 7.98 17.13
CA ARG A 72 -0.34 8.06 18.08
C ARG A 72 -1.64 7.54 17.50
N ALA A 73 -1.65 7.08 16.25
CA ALA A 73 -2.80 6.45 15.66
C ALA A 73 -2.99 5.05 16.22
N ARG A 74 -4.23 4.64 16.41
CA ARG A 74 -4.57 3.26 16.76
C ARG A 74 -5.44 2.68 15.66
N PHE A 75 -5.05 1.52 15.15
CA PHE A 75 -5.81 0.78 14.14
C PHE A 75 -6.49 -0.41 14.81
N ILE A 76 -7.79 -0.56 14.58
CA ILE A 76 -8.61 -1.69 15.01
C ILE A 76 -9.35 -2.15 13.76
N ILE A 77 -8.63 -2.82 12.86
CA ILE A 77 -9.16 -3.28 11.58
C ILE A 77 -9.31 -4.80 11.63
N GLU A 78 -10.54 -5.28 11.50
CA GLU A 78 -10.83 -6.72 11.50
C GLU A 78 -10.48 -7.35 10.14
N GLY A 79 -9.95 -8.57 10.16
CA GLY A 79 -9.59 -9.30 8.94
C GLY A 79 -8.36 -8.76 8.19
N MET A 80 -7.60 -7.84 8.80
CA MET A 80 -6.45 -7.21 8.14
C MET A 80 -5.28 -8.17 7.99
N GLN A 81 -4.93 -8.49 6.73
CA GLN A 81 -3.76 -9.31 6.39
C GLN A 81 -2.52 -8.47 6.08
N ILE A 82 -2.72 -7.24 5.60
CA ILE A 82 -1.63 -6.30 5.30
C ILE A 82 -1.38 -5.45 6.55
N PRO A 83 -0.16 -5.38 7.09
CA PRO A 83 0.09 -4.58 8.29
C PRO A 83 0.00 -3.06 8.00
N VAL A 84 -0.42 -2.28 8.99
CA VAL A 84 -0.22 -0.83 9.00
C VAL A 84 1.10 -0.56 9.68
N LEU A 85 2.08 -0.09 8.93
CA LEU A 85 3.46 0.06 9.41
C LEU A 85 3.79 1.52 9.70
N GLU A 86 4.59 1.75 10.74
CA GLU A 86 5.35 2.99 10.86
C GLU A 86 6.47 3.06 9.79
N PRO A 87 7.02 4.25 9.47
CA PRO A 87 8.04 4.35 8.43
C PRO A 87 9.29 3.47 8.65
N GLY A 88 9.74 3.32 9.90
CA GLY A 88 10.88 2.44 10.21
C GLY A 88 10.55 0.96 10.00
N GLU A 89 9.39 0.53 10.50
CA GLU A 89 8.89 -0.85 10.33
C GLU A 89 8.68 -1.19 8.85
N ALA A 90 8.23 -0.22 8.03
CA ALA A 90 8.08 -0.39 6.59
C ALA A 90 9.41 -0.65 5.90
N CYS A 91 10.49 0.05 6.30
CA CYS A 91 11.83 -0.21 5.77
C CYS A 91 12.30 -1.63 6.12
N GLU A 92 12.14 -2.05 7.37
CA GLU A 92 12.51 -3.40 7.83
C GLU A 92 11.70 -4.49 7.10
N TRP A 93 10.40 -4.28 6.95
CA TRP A 93 9.51 -5.17 6.21
C TRP A 93 9.93 -5.33 4.75
N ILE A 94 10.18 -4.21 4.06
CA ILE A 94 10.61 -4.21 2.67
C ILE A 94 11.98 -4.88 2.51
N ALA A 95 12.92 -4.61 3.42
CA ALA A 95 14.25 -5.22 3.39
C ALA A 95 14.23 -6.73 3.65
N GLY A 96 13.29 -7.21 4.46
CA GLY A 96 13.10 -8.64 4.77
C GLY A 96 12.26 -9.40 3.74
N TYR A 97 11.65 -8.70 2.78
CA TYR A 97 10.79 -9.31 1.77
C TYR A 97 11.54 -10.29 0.87
N ARG A 98 10.87 -11.38 0.52
CA ARG A 98 11.37 -12.39 -0.42
C ARG A 98 10.39 -12.52 -1.57
N GLY A 99 10.80 -12.07 -2.74
CA GLY A 99 10.06 -12.28 -3.98
C GLY A 99 10.07 -13.74 -4.43
N GLU A 100 9.15 -14.07 -5.32
CA GLU A 100 9.07 -15.35 -5.99
C GLU A 100 10.22 -15.55 -6.99
N LYS A 101 10.78 -14.44 -7.50
CA LYS A 101 11.85 -14.48 -8.50
C LYS A 101 13.06 -13.67 -8.05
N THR A 102 14.23 -14.08 -8.53
CA THR A 102 15.43 -13.23 -8.53
C THR A 102 15.51 -12.49 -9.85
N TYR A 103 15.62 -11.17 -9.78
CA TYR A 103 15.68 -10.29 -10.95
C TYR A 103 17.13 -9.92 -11.26
N SER A 104 17.45 -9.87 -12.55
CA SER A 104 18.70 -9.28 -13.02
C SER A 104 18.57 -7.75 -13.10
N ASP A 105 19.70 -7.05 -13.17
CA ASP A 105 19.70 -5.60 -13.37
C ASP A 105 18.95 -5.20 -14.65
N ALA A 106 19.04 -6.02 -15.71
CA ALA A 106 18.32 -5.79 -16.95
C ALA A 106 16.79 -5.89 -16.80
N ASP A 107 16.30 -6.86 -16.00
CA ASP A 107 14.87 -6.97 -15.71
C ASP A 107 14.37 -5.71 -14.95
N ILE A 108 15.20 -5.22 -14.02
CA ILE A 108 14.89 -4.02 -13.22
C ILE A 108 14.88 -2.77 -14.10
N ASP A 109 15.89 -2.62 -14.96
CA ASP A 109 16.03 -1.48 -15.87
C ASP A 109 14.85 -1.39 -16.85
N GLU A 110 14.39 -2.53 -17.38
CA GLU A 110 13.22 -2.60 -18.25
C GLU A 110 11.96 -2.10 -17.54
N VAL A 111 11.72 -2.55 -16.31
CA VAL A 111 10.59 -2.09 -15.49
C VAL A 111 10.70 -0.61 -15.18
N VAL A 112 11.87 -0.13 -14.73
CA VAL A 112 12.07 1.30 -14.41
C VAL A 112 11.82 2.17 -15.63
N ALA A 113 12.31 1.78 -16.81
CA ALA A 113 12.09 2.49 -18.06
C ALA A 113 10.60 2.54 -18.44
N LEU A 114 9.88 1.42 -18.28
CA LEU A 114 8.43 1.38 -18.47
C LEU A 114 7.73 2.37 -17.53
N LEU A 115 8.00 2.30 -16.21
CA LEU A 115 7.34 3.14 -15.21
C LEU A 115 7.55 4.64 -15.47
N GLN A 116 8.76 5.04 -15.87
CA GLN A 116 9.07 6.42 -16.25
C GLN A 116 8.33 6.88 -17.51
N LYS A 117 8.05 5.97 -18.45
CA LYS A 117 7.27 6.27 -19.65
C LYS A 117 5.80 6.48 -19.30
N VAL A 118 5.19 5.58 -18.52
CA VAL A 118 3.76 5.67 -18.18
C VAL A 118 3.46 6.87 -17.29
N SER A 119 4.37 7.26 -16.38
CA SER A 119 4.17 8.40 -15.48
C SER A 119 4.15 9.77 -16.17
N ARG A 120 4.54 9.85 -17.45
CA ARG A 120 4.57 11.09 -18.25
C ARG A 120 3.31 11.27 -19.11
N THR A 121 2.42 10.29 -19.10
CA THR A 121 1.15 10.25 -19.86
C THR A 121 0.00 10.68 -18.96
#